data_AF-A0A7X8LK18-F1
#
_entry.id   AF-A0A7X8LK18-F1
#
_cell.length_a   1.000
_cell.length_b   1.000
_cell.length_c   1.000
_cell.angle_alpha   90.00
_cell.angle_beta   90.00
_cell.angle_gamma   90.00
#
_symmetry.space_group_name_H-M   'P 1'
#
loop_
_entity.id
_entity.type
_entity.pdbx_description
1 polymer ?
#
loop_
_entity_poly.entity_id
_entity_poly.type
_entity_poly.pdbx_seq_one_letter_code
_entity_poly.pdbx_strand_id
1 'polypeptide(L)'
;MGETLGAGVFISASAKVYHSTIVGNYGGERGYGDGVYISGGELKNSIVSHNFSGFDSGDYTVNHYNVWQAGGTVSYNVLPRSHLIAPGVGNVAADPGFVNVYAGDLSLGPGSPAIDAATVIAGMDSDFSGVARPLNGSDAESALPDMGALEAQPLDAGPLRINFTVAQEDGFDSLSAALQAHVAGESLGSLVYHWDFDGDGVADITGSDKATVSHLFDTVGYHDIGLKVVSSGAGEATIVKRAAARVHPSVLYLSDAGTSEAPYNTPAASICRVARLSTAPLSVTA
;
A
#
# COMPACT_ATOMS: atom_id res chain seq x y z
N MET A 1 -8.14 -17.85 24.33
CA MET A 1 -8.14 -18.17 22.89
C MET A 1 -6.75 -17.85 22.37
N GLY A 2 -6.16 -18.70 21.53
CA GLY A 2 -4.81 -18.49 21.00
C GLY A 2 -4.73 -17.27 20.10
N GLU A 3 -3.57 -16.62 20.06
CA GLU A 3 -3.29 -15.50 19.17
C GLU A 3 -3.26 -16.01 17.72
N THR A 4 -3.81 -15.22 16.76
CA THR A 4 -3.78 -15.58 15.34
C THR A 4 -2.40 -15.28 14.78
N LEU A 5 -1.70 -16.26 14.20
CA LEU A 5 -0.39 -16.07 13.59
C LEU A 5 -0.52 -16.27 12.08
N GLY A 6 -0.46 -15.20 11.29
CA GLY A 6 -0.54 -15.35 9.83
C GLY A 6 -1.94 -15.75 9.38
N ALA A 7 -2.91 -14.84 9.41
CA ALA A 7 -4.29 -15.22 9.06
C ALA A 7 -4.42 -15.66 7.59
N GLY A 8 -3.58 -15.13 6.71
CA GLY A 8 -3.37 -15.67 5.37
C GLY A 8 -2.37 -16.83 5.35
N VAL A 9 -1.11 -16.57 5.71
CA VAL A 9 -0.02 -17.54 5.60
C VAL A 9 0.85 -17.57 6.85
N PHE A 10 1.06 -18.77 7.38
CA PHE A 10 2.05 -19.05 8.43
C PHE A 10 3.28 -19.77 7.82
N ILE A 11 4.41 -19.06 7.72
CA ILE A 11 5.67 -19.57 7.18
C ILE A 11 6.57 -20.04 8.34
N SER A 12 6.94 -21.32 8.32
CA SER A 12 7.81 -21.92 9.33
C SER A 12 8.81 -22.90 8.71
N ALA A 13 9.82 -23.28 9.50
CA ALA A 13 10.90 -24.19 9.11
C ALA A 13 11.63 -23.74 7.82
N SER A 14 11.45 -24.46 6.72
CA SER A 14 12.11 -24.20 5.43
C SER A 14 11.13 -23.87 4.30
N ALA A 15 9.88 -23.54 4.62
CA ALA A 15 8.86 -23.19 3.64
C ALA A 15 9.26 -21.95 2.81
N LYS A 16 8.83 -21.91 1.56
CA LYS A 16 9.14 -20.85 0.60
C LYS A 16 7.87 -20.31 -0.01
N VAL A 17 7.67 -19.00 0.07
CA VAL A 17 6.57 -18.28 -0.55
C VAL A 17 7.16 -17.25 -1.49
N TYR A 18 7.00 -17.50 -2.80
CA TYR A 18 7.56 -16.68 -3.88
C TYR A 18 6.45 -16.19 -4.80
N HIS A 19 6.62 -15.01 -5.42
CA HIS A 19 5.70 -14.45 -6.43
C HIS A 19 4.22 -14.56 -6.01
N SER A 20 3.94 -14.21 -4.76
CA SER A 20 2.60 -14.32 -4.17
C SER A 20 2.02 -12.95 -3.88
N THR A 21 0.73 -12.79 -4.12
CA THR A 21 -0.04 -11.60 -3.72
C THR A 21 -0.99 -12.00 -2.59
N ILE A 22 -0.74 -11.50 -1.38
CA ILE A 22 -1.46 -11.87 -0.16
C ILE A 22 -2.21 -10.62 0.33
N VAL A 23 -3.52 -10.62 0.12
CA VAL A 23 -4.43 -9.50 0.38
C VAL A 23 -5.74 -9.97 0.98
N GLY A 24 -6.46 -9.10 1.69
CA GLY A 24 -7.83 -9.35 2.15
C GLY A 24 -7.96 -10.38 3.29
N ASN A 25 -6.85 -10.78 3.92
CA ASN A 25 -6.89 -11.66 5.09
C ASN A 25 -7.29 -10.85 6.34
N TYR A 26 -7.81 -11.53 7.36
CA TYR A 26 -8.25 -10.90 8.60
C TYR A 26 -7.76 -11.68 9.82
N GLY A 27 -6.92 -11.04 10.63
CA GLY A 27 -6.50 -11.56 11.93
C GLY A 27 -7.41 -11.06 13.05
N GLY A 28 -7.53 -11.86 14.12
CA GLY A 28 -8.19 -11.39 15.35
C GLY A 28 -7.40 -10.27 16.03
N GLU A 29 -8.03 -9.50 16.93
CA GLU A 29 -7.48 -8.31 17.61
C GLU A 29 -6.14 -8.49 18.36
N ARG A 30 -5.73 -9.73 18.61
CA ARG A 30 -4.46 -10.10 19.26
C ARG A 30 -3.54 -10.89 18.33
N GLY A 31 -3.77 -10.80 17.02
CA GLY A 31 -3.03 -11.51 16.00
C GLY A 31 -1.71 -10.82 15.65
N TYR A 32 -0.82 -11.60 15.04
CA TYR A 32 0.44 -11.14 14.49
C TYR A 32 0.49 -11.48 13.00
N GLY A 33 0.64 -10.44 12.17
CA GLY A 33 0.80 -10.59 10.73
C GLY A 33 -0.49 -11.10 10.10
N ASP A 34 -1.49 -10.25 9.93
CA ASP A 34 -2.80 -10.69 9.40
C ASP A 34 -2.66 -11.29 8.00
N GLY A 35 -1.73 -10.78 7.19
CA GLY A 35 -1.35 -11.42 5.93
C GLY A 35 -0.43 -12.59 6.20
N VAL A 36 0.79 -12.31 6.67
CA VAL A 36 1.84 -13.32 6.84
C VAL A 36 2.46 -13.24 8.22
N TYR A 37 2.59 -14.38 8.87
CA TYR A 37 3.51 -14.57 9.98
C TYR A 37 4.66 -15.47 9.52
N ILE A 38 5.90 -15.02 9.72
CA ILE A 38 7.10 -15.78 9.32
C ILE A 38 8.03 -15.98 10.51
N SER A 39 8.34 -17.25 10.80
CA SER A 39 9.26 -17.67 11.88
C SER A 39 10.46 -18.48 11.38
N GLY A 40 10.42 -18.93 10.12
CA GLY A 40 11.49 -19.63 9.42
C GLY A 40 11.25 -19.53 7.91
N GLY A 41 12.11 -20.12 7.09
CA GLY A 41 11.92 -20.17 5.64
C GLY A 41 12.14 -18.83 4.94
N GLU A 42 11.46 -18.63 3.81
CA GLU A 42 11.63 -17.46 2.93
C GLU A 42 10.29 -16.89 2.44
N LEU A 43 10.13 -15.56 2.55
CA LEU A 43 9.15 -14.76 1.83
C LEU A 43 9.89 -13.86 0.84
N LYS A 44 9.68 -14.05 -0.46
CA LYS A 44 10.44 -13.34 -1.50
C LYS A 44 9.60 -13.03 -2.73
N ASN A 45 9.95 -11.98 -3.47
CA ASN A 45 9.28 -11.56 -4.70
C ASN A 45 7.76 -11.42 -4.55
N SER A 46 7.25 -11.05 -3.38
CA SER A 46 5.82 -11.11 -3.05
C SER A 46 5.26 -9.75 -2.66
N ILE A 47 3.95 -9.59 -2.79
CA ILE A 47 3.21 -8.43 -2.29
C ILE A 47 2.36 -8.89 -1.11
N VAL A 48 2.50 -8.24 0.04
CA VAL A 48 1.63 -8.47 1.21
C VAL A 48 1.07 -7.13 1.66
N SER A 49 -0.21 -6.90 1.38
CA SER A 49 -0.87 -5.61 1.64
C SER A 49 -2.34 -5.81 1.92
N HIS A 50 -3.03 -4.78 2.45
CA HIS A 50 -4.49 -4.80 2.62
C HIS A 50 -5.03 -6.02 3.41
N ASN A 51 -4.29 -6.51 4.42
CA ASN A 51 -4.72 -7.63 5.25
C ASN A 51 -5.36 -7.17 6.57
N PHE A 52 -5.97 -5.99 6.65
CA PHE A 52 -6.52 -5.45 7.91
C PHE A 52 -8.04 -5.32 7.83
N SER A 53 -8.78 -5.90 8.77
CA SER A 53 -10.23 -5.68 8.99
C SER A 53 -11.20 -5.92 7.82
N GLY A 54 -10.79 -6.66 6.78
CA GLY A 54 -11.59 -6.84 5.58
C GLY A 54 -11.58 -5.59 4.68
N PHE A 55 -12.00 -5.74 3.43
CA PHE A 55 -11.91 -4.71 2.38
C PHE A 55 -12.64 -3.38 2.69
N ASP A 56 -13.40 -3.30 3.78
CA ASP A 56 -14.40 -2.24 4.01
C ASP A 56 -14.02 -1.17 5.03
N SER A 57 -13.07 -1.38 5.93
CA SER A 57 -12.97 -0.47 7.08
C SER A 57 -12.14 0.79 6.82
N GLY A 58 -11.21 0.81 5.87
CA GLY A 58 -10.25 1.91 5.73
C GLY A 58 -9.52 2.24 7.05
N ASP A 59 -9.57 1.33 8.02
CA ASP A 59 -9.29 1.63 9.41
C ASP A 59 -7.84 1.27 9.71
N TYR A 60 -6.96 2.22 9.41
CA TYR A 60 -5.53 2.14 9.72
C TYR A 60 -5.26 2.32 11.23
N THR A 61 -6.29 2.41 12.09
CA THR A 61 -6.12 2.53 13.55
C THR A 61 -5.98 1.18 14.24
N VAL A 62 -6.26 0.07 13.55
CA VAL A 62 -6.04 -1.27 14.10
C VAL A 62 -4.54 -1.57 14.11
N ASN A 63 -4.00 -1.93 15.27
CA ASN A 63 -2.58 -2.27 15.51
C ASN A 63 -2.15 -3.60 14.85
N HIS A 64 -2.44 -3.77 13.56
CA HIS A 64 -2.13 -4.98 12.82
C HIS A 64 -1.08 -4.69 11.73
N TYR A 65 -0.29 -5.72 11.42
CA TYR A 65 0.79 -5.68 10.43
C TYR A 65 0.51 -6.63 9.27
N ASN A 66 0.85 -6.24 8.04
CA ASN A 66 0.67 -7.09 6.87
C ASN A 66 1.56 -8.32 6.99
N VAL A 67 2.80 -8.09 7.41
CA VAL A 67 3.76 -9.14 7.77
C VAL A 67 4.23 -8.95 9.20
N TRP A 68 4.31 -10.06 9.93
CA TRP A 68 5.06 -10.14 11.19
C TRP A 68 6.21 -11.12 11.04
N GLN A 69 7.44 -10.59 11.05
CA GLN A 69 8.65 -11.40 11.02
C GLN A 69 9.14 -11.68 12.44
N ALA A 70 9.12 -12.95 12.85
CA ALA A 70 9.76 -13.46 14.06
C ALA A 70 11.03 -14.28 13.75
N GLY A 71 11.26 -14.60 12.48
CA GLY A 71 12.42 -15.33 11.98
C GLY A 71 12.37 -15.46 10.45
N GLY A 72 13.20 -16.32 9.88
CA GLY A 72 13.27 -16.51 8.41
C GLY A 72 13.83 -15.30 7.65
N THR A 73 13.81 -15.40 6.32
CA THR A 73 14.31 -14.34 5.41
C THR A 73 13.15 -13.70 4.66
N VAL A 74 13.13 -12.37 4.64
CA VAL A 74 12.14 -11.56 3.91
C VAL A 74 12.92 -10.64 2.98
N SER A 75 12.80 -10.77 1.66
CA SER A 75 13.58 -9.99 0.68
C SER A 75 12.84 -9.81 -0.64
N TYR A 76 13.02 -8.67 -1.33
CA TYR A 76 12.36 -8.36 -2.61
C TYR A 76 10.83 -8.45 -2.50
N ASN A 77 10.22 -7.73 -1.56
CA ASN A 77 8.76 -7.73 -1.41
C ASN A 77 8.20 -6.30 -1.30
N VAL A 78 6.93 -6.11 -1.67
CA VAL A 78 6.19 -4.89 -1.35
C VAL A 78 5.33 -5.12 -0.11
N LEU A 79 5.72 -4.50 1.00
CA LEU A 79 5.27 -4.79 2.37
C LEU A 79 4.90 -3.51 3.15
N PRO A 80 3.88 -2.74 2.72
CA PRO A 80 3.42 -1.59 3.50
C PRO A 80 3.03 -2.04 4.92
N ARG A 81 3.27 -1.21 5.94
CA ARG A 81 2.84 -1.45 7.33
C ARG A 81 3.16 -2.87 7.84
N SER A 82 4.44 -3.23 7.85
CA SER A 82 4.93 -4.56 8.28
C SER A 82 5.95 -4.46 9.42
N HIS A 83 5.94 -5.46 10.31
CA HIS A 83 6.94 -5.63 11.35
C HIS A 83 8.06 -6.56 10.84
N LEU A 84 9.23 -5.97 10.55
CA LEU A 84 10.43 -6.70 10.15
C LEU A 84 11.51 -6.58 11.22
N ILE A 85 12.21 -7.68 11.53
CA ILE A 85 13.34 -7.66 12.47
C ILE A 85 14.58 -6.96 11.89
N ALA A 86 14.63 -6.84 10.57
CA ALA A 86 15.62 -6.06 9.84
C ALA A 86 15.05 -5.66 8.47
N PRO A 87 15.48 -4.52 7.89
CA PRO A 87 15.13 -4.16 6.52
C PRO A 87 15.83 -5.14 5.56
N GLY A 88 15.15 -6.22 5.19
CA GLY A 88 15.67 -7.19 4.24
C GLY A 88 15.90 -6.58 2.85
N VAL A 89 16.87 -7.12 2.11
CA VAL A 89 17.27 -6.60 0.79
C VAL A 89 16.08 -6.54 -0.17
N GLY A 90 15.93 -5.42 -0.87
CA GLY A 90 14.92 -5.24 -1.93
C GLY A 90 13.48 -5.14 -1.43
N ASN A 91 13.22 -5.16 -0.11
CA ASN A 91 11.88 -4.88 0.38
C ASN A 91 11.54 -3.39 0.23
N VAL A 92 10.32 -3.11 -0.20
CA VAL A 92 9.76 -1.77 -0.36
C VAL A 92 8.54 -1.64 0.55
N ALA A 93 8.48 -0.58 1.34
CA ALA A 93 7.34 -0.25 2.19
C ALA A 93 6.54 0.90 1.56
N ALA A 94 5.74 0.58 0.55
CA ALA A 94 4.91 1.54 -0.19
C ALA A 94 3.61 0.88 -0.64
N ASP A 95 2.65 1.69 -1.12
CA ASP A 95 1.46 1.18 -1.81
C ASP A 95 1.87 0.31 -3.03
N PRO A 96 1.38 -0.94 -3.14
CA PRO A 96 1.64 -1.80 -4.30
C PRO A 96 1.13 -1.25 -5.63
N GLY A 97 0.23 -0.27 -5.64
CA GLY A 97 -0.29 0.33 -6.87
C GLY A 97 -1.19 -0.63 -7.66
N PHE A 98 -2.04 -1.40 -6.96
CA PHE A 98 -3.06 -2.22 -7.62
C PHE A 98 -4.07 -1.34 -8.37
N VAL A 99 -4.58 -1.83 -9.49
CA VAL A 99 -5.60 -1.12 -10.28
C VAL A 99 -6.90 -0.93 -9.48
N ASN A 100 -7.42 -1.98 -8.83
CA ASN A 100 -8.58 -1.86 -7.94
C ASN A 100 -8.66 -3.03 -6.94
N VAL A 101 -7.94 -2.90 -5.83
CA VAL A 101 -7.90 -3.93 -4.77
C VAL A 101 -9.29 -4.25 -4.19
N TYR A 102 -10.18 -3.26 -4.09
CA TYR A 102 -11.52 -3.42 -3.50
C TYR A 102 -12.50 -4.16 -4.41
N ALA A 103 -12.28 -4.10 -5.73
CA ALA A 103 -13.01 -4.92 -6.70
C ALA A 103 -12.33 -6.27 -6.98
N GLY A 104 -11.20 -6.55 -6.32
CA GLY A 104 -10.39 -7.76 -6.54
C GLY A 104 -9.50 -7.71 -7.78
N ASP A 105 -9.36 -6.55 -8.43
CA ASP A 105 -8.39 -6.35 -9.51
C ASP A 105 -7.01 -6.04 -8.91
N LEU A 106 -6.21 -7.09 -8.80
CA LEU A 106 -4.86 -7.08 -8.24
C LEU A 106 -3.78 -6.95 -9.32
N SER A 107 -4.15 -6.55 -10.54
CA SER A 107 -3.16 -6.18 -11.56
C SER A 107 -2.40 -4.92 -11.14
N LEU A 108 -1.15 -4.79 -11.58
CA LEU A 108 -0.30 -3.65 -11.25
C LEU A 108 -0.56 -2.49 -12.20
N GLY A 109 -0.87 -1.32 -11.64
CA GLY A 109 -0.95 -0.07 -12.37
C GLY A 109 0.43 0.48 -12.73
N PRO A 110 0.53 1.36 -13.75
CA PRO A 110 1.79 1.96 -14.15
C PRO A 110 2.47 2.69 -12.98
N GLY A 111 3.80 2.65 -12.92
CA GLY A 111 4.56 3.27 -11.81
C GLY A 111 4.41 2.58 -10.45
N SER A 112 3.83 1.37 -10.40
CA SER A 112 3.84 0.54 -9.20
C SER A 112 5.29 0.21 -8.78
N PRO A 113 5.62 0.25 -7.48
CA PRO A 113 6.94 -0.16 -6.98
C PRO A 113 7.21 -1.67 -7.09
N ALA A 114 6.20 -2.45 -7.47
CA ALA A 114 6.33 -3.90 -7.68
C ALA A 114 6.86 -4.25 -9.08
N ILE A 115 6.75 -3.33 -10.04
CA ILE A 115 7.11 -3.55 -11.44
C ILE A 115 8.63 -3.57 -11.61
N ASP A 116 9.14 -4.57 -12.32
CA ASP A 116 10.55 -4.77 -12.65
C ASP A 116 11.48 -4.72 -11.42
N ALA A 117 10.98 -5.19 -10.27
CA ALA A 117 11.64 -4.99 -8.98
C ALA A 117 11.98 -6.29 -8.22
N ALA A 118 11.56 -7.45 -8.73
CA ALA A 118 11.86 -8.74 -8.13
C ALA A 118 13.22 -9.29 -8.59
N THR A 119 13.70 -10.33 -7.91
CA THR A 119 14.90 -11.07 -8.35
C THR A 119 14.51 -12.28 -9.21
N VAL A 120 15.39 -12.71 -10.12
CA VAL A 120 15.13 -13.91 -10.94
C VAL A 120 15.22 -15.17 -10.07
N ILE A 121 14.16 -15.99 -10.09
CA ILE A 121 14.13 -17.31 -9.46
C ILE A 121 14.03 -18.37 -10.56
N ALA A 122 15.03 -19.25 -10.64
CA ALA A 122 15.10 -20.28 -11.69
C ALA A 122 13.88 -21.23 -11.63
N GLY A 123 13.25 -21.47 -12.78
CA GLY A 123 12.10 -22.37 -12.91
C GLY A 123 10.75 -21.72 -12.60
N MET A 124 10.69 -20.39 -12.41
CA MET A 124 9.45 -19.61 -12.29
C MET A 124 9.26 -18.75 -13.54
N ASP A 125 9.09 -19.42 -14.68
CA ASP A 125 9.15 -18.80 -16.02
C ASP A 125 7.84 -18.12 -16.44
N SER A 126 6.77 -18.25 -15.64
CA SER A 126 5.49 -17.58 -15.88
C SER A 126 4.80 -17.14 -14.59
N ASP A 127 3.95 -16.13 -14.70
CA ASP A 127 3.11 -15.61 -13.64
C ASP A 127 1.82 -16.44 -13.43
N PHE A 128 0.96 -16.00 -12.52
CA PHE A 128 -0.31 -16.70 -12.21
C PHE A 128 -1.29 -16.75 -13.39
N SER A 129 -1.20 -15.79 -14.32
CA SER A 129 -2.05 -15.72 -15.52
C SER A 129 -1.46 -16.45 -16.73
N GLY A 130 -0.23 -16.97 -16.60
CA GLY A 130 0.50 -17.64 -17.68
C GLY A 130 1.36 -16.69 -18.54
N VAL A 131 1.51 -15.42 -18.14
CA VAL A 131 2.41 -14.47 -18.81
C VAL A 131 3.86 -14.82 -18.48
N ALA A 132 4.74 -14.78 -19.47
CA ALA A 132 6.16 -15.10 -19.29
C ALA A 132 6.85 -14.09 -18.36
N ARG A 133 7.75 -14.57 -17.50
CA ARG A 133 8.61 -13.74 -16.64
C ARG A 133 10.03 -13.67 -17.20
N PRO A 134 10.67 -12.49 -17.25
CA PRO A 134 10.09 -11.16 -17.00
C PRO A 134 9.31 -10.62 -18.21
N LEU A 135 8.35 -9.74 -17.97
CA LEU A 135 7.71 -8.87 -18.95
C LEU A 135 7.94 -7.41 -18.53
N ASN A 136 8.54 -6.61 -19.41
CA ASN A 136 8.86 -5.22 -19.08
C ASN A 136 7.58 -4.39 -18.92
N GLY A 137 7.27 -3.99 -17.69
CA GLY A 137 6.12 -3.15 -17.36
C GLY A 137 6.50 -1.70 -17.09
N SER A 138 7.79 -1.36 -17.12
CA SER A 138 8.34 -0.04 -16.82
C SER A 138 9.02 0.62 -18.03
N ASP A 139 9.67 1.76 -17.80
CA ASP A 139 10.53 2.43 -18.78
C ASP A 139 11.99 1.96 -18.69
N ALA A 140 12.29 0.93 -17.88
CA ALA A 140 13.63 0.40 -17.72
C ALA A 140 14.15 -0.28 -18.99
N GLU A 141 15.46 -0.18 -19.22
CA GLU A 141 16.14 -0.79 -20.37
C GLU A 141 16.17 -2.33 -20.33
N SER A 142 16.03 -2.91 -19.13
CA SER A 142 16.02 -4.35 -18.91
C SER A 142 14.86 -4.75 -18.01
N ALA A 143 14.11 -5.76 -18.44
CA ALA A 143 13.02 -6.32 -17.66
C ALA A 143 13.54 -7.18 -16.50
N LEU A 144 12.93 -7.03 -15.33
CA LEU A 144 13.04 -7.96 -14.20
C LEU A 144 11.65 -8.50 -13.90
N PRO A 145 11.52 -9.67 -13.24
CA PRO A 145 10.20 -10.13 -12.85
C PRO A 145 9.54 -9.15 -11.89
N ASP A 146 8.22 -9.12 -11.90
CA ASP A 146 7.45 -8.31 -10.98
C ASP A 146 7.32 -8.99 -9.61
N MET A 147 7.32 -8.17 -8.56
CA MET A 147 6.94 -8.65 -7.24
C MET A 147 5.43 -8.96 -7.24
N GLY A 148 5.04 -10.07 -6.63
CA GLY A 148 3.66 -10.52 -6.60
C GLY A 148 3.32 -11.54 -7.70
N ALA A 149 2.04 -11.87 -7.78
CA ALA A 149 1.53 -12.99 -8.57
C ALA A 149 1.44 -12.71 -10.08
N LEU A 150 1.38 -11.44 -10.49
CA LEU A 150 1.12 -11.01 -11.86
C LEU A 150 2.25 -10.13 -12.39
N GLU A 151 2.55 -10.25 -13.67
CA GLU A 151 3.39 -9.30 -14.41
C GLU A 151 2.54 -8.16 -14.98
N ALA A 152 3.08 -6.96 -14.95
CA ALA A 152 2.51 -5.77 -15.53
C ALA A 152 2.61 -5.81 -17.05
N GLN A 153 1.61 -5.23 -17.70
CA GLN A 153 1.62 -5.08 -19.15
C GLN A 153 2.59 -3.94 -19.55
N PRO A 154 3.24 -4.04 -20.73
CA PRO A 154 4.09 -2.98 -21.26
C PRO A 154 3.38 -1.63 -21.29
N LEU A 155 4.15 -0.56 -21.05
CA LEU A 155 3.62 0.81 -20.94
C LEU A 155 2.85 1.27 -22.20
N ASP A 156 3.17 0.72 -23.36
CA ASP A 156 2.58 1.05 -24.65
C ASP A 156 1.54 0.03 -25.15
N ALA A 157 1.10 -0.90 -24.30
CA ALA A 157 0.16 -1.95 -24.66
C ALA A 157 -1.21 -1.76 -23.99
N GLY A 158 -2.29 -2.15 -24.67
CA GLY A 158 -3.64 -2.24 -24.10
C GLY A 158 -4.34 -0.89 -23.90
N PRO A 159 -5.47 -0.87 -23.16
CA PRO A 159 -6.27 0.35 -22.96
C PRO A 159 -5.54 1.34 -22.05
N LEU A 160 -6.09 2.55 -21.94
CA LEU A 160 -5.64 3.55 -20.96
C LEU A 160 -5.65 2.94 -19.55
N ARG A 161 -4.46 2.84 -18.95
CA ARG A 161 -4.24 2.47 -17.55
C ARG A 161 -3.63 3.66 -16.84
N ILE A 162 -4.09 3.93 -15.63
CA ILE A 162 -3.56 5.00 -14.80
C ILE A 162 -3.32 4.52 -13.37
N ASN A 163 -2.42 5.21 -12.71
CA ASN A 163 -2.14 5.08 -11.29
C ASN A 163 -1.50 6.41 -10.85
N PHE A 164 -1.25 6.56 -9.55
CA PHE A 164 -0.41 7.64 -9.06
C PHE A 164 0.34 7.24 -7.80
N THR A 165 1.45 7.92 -7.54
CA THR A 165 2.25 7.75 -6.31
C THR A 165 2.22 9.03 -5.49
N VAL A 166 2.29 8.87 -4.17
CA VAL A 166 2.41 9.97 -3.21
C VAL A 166 3.78 9.82 -2.54
N ALA A 167 4.66 10.81 -2.69
CA ALA A 167 6.04 10.69 -2.23
C ALA A 167 6.17 10.65 -0.69
N GLN A 168 5.28 11.37 -0.02
CA GLN A 168 5.16 11.35 1.43
C GLN A 168 3.69 11.18 1.78
N GLU A 169 3.35 10.02 2.34
CA GLU A 169 1.97 9.65 2.65
C GLU A 169 1.57 10.02 4.08
N ASP A 170 2.52 10.31 4.97
CA ASP A 170 2.28 10.60 6.39
C ASP A 170 2.87 11.95 6.82
N GLY A 171 2.10 12.73 7.58
CA GLY A 171 2.52 14.00 8.18
C GLY A 171 1.92 14.23 9.57
N PHE A 172 2.43 15.22 10.30
CA PHE A 172 1.91 15.64 11.60
C PHE A 172 1.30 17.03 11.52
N ASP A 173 0.05 17.17 11.95
CA ASP A 173 -0.83 18.36 11.88
C ASP A 173 -1.11 18.89 10.47
N SER A 174 -0.17 18.73 9.53
CA SER A 174 -0.33 18.94 8.11
C SER A 174 0.63 18.06 7.31
N LEU A 175 0.34 17.90 6.01
CA LEU A 175 1.18 17.17 5.06
C LEU A 175 1.18 17.90 3.72
N SER A 176 2.35 18.36 3.28
CA SER A 176 2.57 18.83 1.91
C SER A 176 2.97 17.63 1.05
N ALA A 177 2.00 17.00 0.39
CA ALA A 177 2.23 15.80 -0.41
C ALA A 177 2.58 16.15 -1.85
N ALA A 178 3.61 15.50 -2.40
CA ALA A 178 3.91 15.51 -3.83
C ALA A 178 3.31 14.27 -4.49
N LEU A 179 2.44 14.49 -5.49
CA LEU A 179 1.74 13.44 -6.22
C LEU A 179 2.21 13.39 -7.67
N GLN A 180 2.39 12.18 -8.18
CA GLN A 180 2.80 11.93 -9.57
C GLN A 180 1.83 10.94 -10.21
N ALA A 181 1.17 11.36 -11.28
CA ALA A 181 0.37 10.51 -12.14
C ALA A 181 1.27 9.64 -13.03
N HIS A 182 0.85 8.39 -13.22
CA HIS A 182 1.47 7.42 -14.11
C HIS A 182 0.42 6.97 -15.12
N VAL A 183 0.78 6.96 -16.40
CA VAL A 183 -0.14 6.67 -17.50
C VAL A 183 0.52 5.67 -18.46
N ALA A 184 -0.24 4.66 -18.85
CA ALA A 184 0.14 3.64 -19.83
C ALA A 184 -1.04 3.34 -20.77
N GLY A 185 -0.74 2.79 -21.94
CA GLY A 185 -1.72 2.36 -22.92
C GLY A 185 -1.36 2.77 -24.34
N GLU A 186 -2.09 2.21 -25.29
CA GLU A 186 -1.93 2.50 -26.71
C GLU A 186 -2.60 3.84 -27.08
N SER A 187 -2.06 4.52 -28.09
CA SER A 187 -2.72 5.68 -28.72
C SER A 187 -3.12 6.82 -27.77
N LEU A 188 -2.32 7.12 -26.75
CA LEU A 188 -2.67 8.08 -25.68
C LEU A 188 -2.99 9.52 -26.15
N GLY A 189 -2.43 10.00 -27.25
CA GLY A 189 -2.64 11.39 -27.68
C GLY A 189 -2.31 12.43 -26.59
N SER A 190 -3.08 13.52 -26.50
CA SER A 190 -2.94 14.52 -25.43
C SER A 190 -3.68 14.08 -24.16
N LEU A 191 -3.10 14.36 -23.00
CA LEU A 191 -3.66 14.01 -21.69
C LEU A 191 -4.12 15.25 -20.92
N VAL A 192 -5.25 15.14 -20.24
CA VAL A 192 -5.76 16.11 -19.25
C VAL A 192 -5.98 15.37 -17.93
N TYR A 193 -5.39 15.89 -16.87
CA TYR A 193 -5.47 15.31 -15.53
C TYR A 193 -6.49 16.07 -14.70
N HIS A 194 -7.30 15.33 -13.94
CA HIS A 194 -8.32 15.81 -13.04
C HIS A 194 -8.05 15.19 -11.66
N TRP A 195 -7.55 15.99 -10.74
CA TRP A 195 -7.27 15.53 -9.37
C TRP A 195 -8.39 15.93 -8.43
N ASP A 196 -8.78 14.99 -7.59
CA ASP A 196 -9.74 15.12 -6.50
C ASP A 196 -8.97 14.79 -5.20
N PHE A 197 -8.83 15.77 -4.31
CA PHE A 197 -8.05 15.65 -3.09
C PHE A 197 -8.88 15.42 -1.83
N ASP A 198 -10.20 15.57 -1.90
CA ASP A 198 -11.10 15.37 -0.75
C ASP A 198 -11.99 14.12 -0.88
N GLY A 199 -11.96 13.46 -2.03
CA GLY A 199 -12.67 12.22 -2.31
C GLY A 199 -14.16 12.41 -2.57
N ASP A 200 -14.62 13.62 -2.88
CA ASP A 200 -16.03 13.91 -3.14
C ASP A 200 -16.48 13.51 -4.57
N GLY A 201 -15.54 13.08 -5.42
CA GLY A 201 -15.78 12.68 -6.81
C GLY A 201 -15.74 13.85 -7.81
N VAL A 202 -15.42 15.06 -7.37
CA VAL A 202 -15.27 16.27 -8.17
C VAL A 202 -13.80 16.68 -8.20
N ALA A 203 -13.32 17.09 -9.38
CA ALA A 203 -11.94 17.51 -9.52
C ALA A 203 -11.71 18.90 -8.93
N ASP A 204 -10.80 19.01 -7.96
CA ASP A 204 -10.31 20.25 -7.39
C ASP A 204 -9.42 21.03 -8.36
N ILE A 205 -8.58 20.30 -9.09
CA ILE A 205 -7.69 20.88 -10.10
C ILE A 205 -7.74 20.09 -11.39
N THR A 206 -7.60 20.80 -12.50
CA THR A 206 -7.60 20.21 -13.83
C THR A 206 -6.55 20.89 -14.72
N GLY A 207 -5.84 20.11 -15.54
CA GLY A 207 -4.91 20.65 -16.53
C GLY A 207 -4.09 19.60 -17.24
N SER A 208 -3.54 19.93 -18.41
CA SER A 208 -2.61 19.05 -19.13
C SER A 208 -1.19 19.07 -18.55
N ASP A 209 -0.86 20.09 -17.76
CA ASP A 209 0.40 20.27 -17.05
C ASP A 209 0.38 19.70 -15.62
N LYS A 210 -0.66 18.94 -15.28
CA LYS A 210 -0.92 18.42 -13.93
C LYS A 210 -0.56 16.94 -13.77
N ALA A 211 0.40 16.44 -14.55
CA ALA A 211 0.97 15.11 -14.35
C ALA A 211 1.68 14.98 -12.99
N THR A 212 2.20 16.09 -12.46
CA THR A 212 2.78 16.17 -11.11
C THR A 212 2.18 17.38 -10.39
N VAL A 213 1.76 17.19 -9.15
CA VAL A 213 1.09 18.22 -8.34
C VAL A 213 1.57 18.18 -6.90
N SER A 214 1.52 19.32 -6.21
CA SER A 214 1.73 19.41 -4.77
C SER A 214 0.42 19.87 -4.14
N HIS A 215 -0.01 19.19 -3.08
CA HIS A 215 -1.21 19.53 -2.33
C HIS A 215 -0.93 19.57 -0.83
N LEU A 216 -1.55 20.52 -0.12
CA LEU A 216 -1.43 20.65 1.33
C LEU A 216 -2.68 20.09 1.99
N PHE A 217 -2.52 18.99 2.72
CA PHE A 217 -3.53 18.47 3.64
C PHE A 217 -3.30 19.10 5.01
N ASP A 218 -4.11 20.08 5.40
CA ASP A 218 -3.98 20.83 6.67
C ASP A 218 -4.97 20.39 7.75
N THR A 219 -5.71 19.32 7.49
CA THR A 219 -6.65 18.72 8.43
C THR A 219 -6.18 17.33 8.84
N VAL A 220 -6.18 17.09 10.16
CA VAL A 220 -5.88 15.78 10.75
C VAL A 220 -6.94 14.77 10.30
N GLY A 221 -6.50 13.64 9.77
CA GLY A 221 -7.37 12.61 9.22
C GLY A 221 -6.72 11.79 8.12
N TYR A 222 -7.52 10.88 7.57
CA TYR A 222 -7.18 10.09 6.39
C TYR A 222 -7.86 10.72 5.18
N HIS A 223 -7.09 10.95 4.12
CA HIS A 223 -7.53 11.61 2.91
C HIS A 223 -7.52 10.63 1.75
N ASP A 224 -8.69 10.40 1.16
CA ASP A 224 -8.85 9.66 -0.08
C ASP A 224 -8.53 10.58 -1.25
N ILE A 225 -7.83 10.07 -2.26
CA ILE A 225 -7.40 10.88 -3.41
C ILE A 225 -7.83 10.20 -4.70
N GLY A 226 -8.52 10.96 -5.54
CA GLY A 226 -8.96 10.57 -6.88
C GLY A 226 -8.07 11.16 -7.97
N LEU A 227 -7.83 10.37 -9.01
CA LEU A 227 -7.26 10.82 -10.26
C LEU A 227 -8.13 10.32 -11.41
N LYS A 228 -8.62 11.24 -12.23
CA LYS A 228 -9.16 10.95 -13.56
C LYS A 228 -8.23 11.50 -14.63
N VAL A 229 -7.95 10.71 -15.65
CA VAL A 229 -7.20 11.15 -16.83
C VAL A 229 -8.06 11.00 -18.06
N VAL A 230 -8.18 12.07 -18.84
CA VAL A 230 -8.82 12.07 -20.14
C VAL A 230 -7.74 12.13 -21.22
N SER A 231 -7.73 11.13 -22.07
CA SER A 231 -6.87 10.98 -23.23
C SER A 231 -7.65 11.29 -24.51
N SER A 232 -7.06 12.06 -25.41
CA SER A 232 -7.68 12.35 -26.71
C SER A 232 -7.73 11.16 -27.66
N GLY A 233 -7.02 10.06 -27.38
CA GLY A 233 -6.94 8.89 -28.26
C GLY A 233 -7.30 7.56 -27.61
N ALA A 234 -7.29 7.46 -26.27
CA ALA A 234 -7.54 6.23 -25.52
C ALA A 234 -8.73 6.31 -24.55
N GLY A 235 -9.49 7.40 -24.55
CA GLY A 235 -10.68 7.57 -23.71
C GLY A 235 -10.34 8.14 -22.33
N GLU A 236 -10.99 7.65 -21.28
CA GLU A 236 -10.76 8.12 -19.91
C GLU A 236 -10.65 6.95 -18.92
N ALA A 237 -9.90 7.17 -17.85
CA ALA A 237 -9.76 6.24 -16.74
C ALA A 237 -9.78 7.02 -15.42
N THR A 238 -10.26 6.37 -14.36
CA THR A 238 -10.33 6.93 -13.01
C THR A 238 -9.80 5.92 -12.01
N ILE A 239 -9.02 6.39 -11.04
CA ILE A 239 -8.55 5.63 -9.88
C ILE A 239 -8.77 6.44 -8.61
N VAL A 240 -9.14 5.76 -7.52
CA VAL A 240 -9.23 6.34 -6.18
C VAL A 240 -8.38 5.50 -5.25
N LYS A 241 -7.50 6.16 -4.48
CA LYS A 241 -6.71 5.53 -3.44
C LYS A 241 -7.22 5.99 -2.08
N ARG A 242 -7.64 5.04 -1.25
CA ARG A 242 -8.13 5.33 0.09
C ARG A 242 -6.98 5.62 1.05
N ALA A 243 -7.12 6.66 1.88
CA ALA A 243 -6.11 7.13 2.82
C ALA A 243 -4.71 7.27 2.20
N ALA A 244 -4.67 7.78 0.97
CA ALA A 244 -3.43 8.01 0.22
C ALA A 244 -2.55 9.09 0.87
N ALA A 245 -3.16 10.01 1.62
CA ALA A 245 -2.50 10.93 2.53
C ALA A 245 -3.06 10.80 3.95
N ARG A 246 -2.19 10.85 4.95
CA ARG A 246 -2.50 10.56 6.35
C ARG A 246 -1.88 11.62 7.24
N VAL A 247 -2.74 12.45 7.83
CA VAL A 247 -2.31 13.54 8.71
C VAL A 247 -2.63 13.14 10.14
N HIS A 248 -1.59 12.90 10.93
CA HIS A 248 -1.67 12.52 12.33
C HIS A 248 -1.62 13.78 13.20
N PRO A 249 -2.26 13.82 14.38
CA PRO A 249 -2.07 14.93 15.29
C PRO A 249 -0.70 14.82 15.99
N SER A 250 -0.01 15.94 16.18
CA SER A 250 1.21 15.98 17.00
C SER A 250 0.94 15.90 18.52
N VAL A 251 -0.31 16.16 18.92
CA VAL A 251 -0.78 16.13 20.31
C VAL A 251 -1.91 15.13 20.46
N LEU A 252 -1.73 14.17 21.36
CA LEU A 252 -2.76 13.20 21.75
C LEU A 252 -3.31 13.56 23.14
N TYR A 253 -4.64 13.54 23.28
CA TYR A 253 -5.31 13.77 24.55
C TYR A 253 -5.69 12.46 25.24
N LEU A 254 -5.49 12.42 26.56
CA LEU A 254 -5.82 11.29 27.45
C LEU A 254 -6.79 11.79 28.52
N SER A 255 -7.95 11.16 28.69
CA SER A 255 -8.85 11.48 29.80
C SER A 255 -9.77 10.32 30.18
N ASP A 256 -10.15 10.23 31.46
CA ASP A 256 -11.08 9.20 31.96
C ASP A 256 -12.53 9.39 31.48
N ALA A 257 -12.83 10.46 30.73
CA ALA A 257 -14.16 10.80 30.23
C ALA A 257 -14.23 10.93 28.70
N GLY A 258 -13.13 10.63 27.98
CA GLY A 258 -13.09 10.71 26.52
C GLY A 258 -13.91 9.61 25.85
N THR A 259 -14.22 9.79 24.56
CA THR A 259 -14.95 8.81 23.76
C THR A 259 -14.07 7.67 23.24
N SER A 260 -12.74 7.76 23.38
CA SER A 260 -11.78 6.86 22.73
C SER A 260 -11.92 6.81 21.20
N GLU A 261 -12.27 7.94 20.58
CA GLU A 261 -12.37 8.06 19.13
C GLU A 261 -11.07 8.65 18.55
N ALA A 262 -10.44 7.89 17.65
CA ALA A 262 -9.32 8.41 16.87
C ALA A 262 -9.79 9.65 16.07
N PRO A 263 -8.93 10.68 15.90
CA PRO A 263 -7.48 10.68 16.11
C PRO A 263 -7.04 11.15 17.51
N TYR A 264 -7.94 11.24 18.51
CA TYR A 264 -7.62 11.68 19.88
C TYR A 264 -7.02 13.09 19.99
N ASN A 265 -7.28 13.95 19.01
CA ASN A 265 -6.73 15.31 18.90
C ASN A 265 -7.55 16.37 19.67
N THR A 266 -8.55 15.96 20.45
CA THR A 266 -9.32 16.85 21.33
C THR A 266 -9.57 16.20 22.70
N PRO A 267 -9.83 16.98 23.77
CA PRO A 267 -10.22 16.41 25.07
C PRO A 267 -11.47 15.53 25.02
N ALA A 268 -12.45 15.86 24.17
CA ALA A 268 -13.68 15.06 24.01
C ALA A 268 -13.40 13.71 23.33
N ALA A 269 -12.58 13.73 22.27
CA ALA A 269 -12.16 12.53 21.55
C ALA A 269 -11.00 11.78 22.25
N SER A 270 -10.60 12.16 23.46
CA SER A 270 -9.43 11.57 24.14
C SER A 270 -9.56 10.06 24.40
N ILE A 271 -8.42 9.39 24.53
CA ILE A 271 -8.37 7.98 24.93
C ILE A 271 -8.90 7.85 26.37
N CYS A 272 -9.97 7.07 26.55
CA CYS A 272 -10.57 6.73 27.82
C CYS A 272 -10.16 5.34 28.31
N ARG A 273 -9.74 5.28 29.59
CA ARG A 273 -9.22 4.12 30.35
C ARG A 273 -7.84 3.61 29.91
N VAL A 274 -6.81 4.05 30.62
CA VAL A 274 -5.55 3.29 30.76
C VAL A 274 -5.80 2.12 31.73
N ALA A 275 -6.30 0.98 31.23
CA ALA A 275 -6.30 -0.25 32.00
C ALA A 275 -4.88 -0.85 32.02
N ARG A 276 -4.06 -0.37 32.97
CA ARG A 276 -2.72 -0.87 33.36
C ARG A 276 -1.67 -0.95 32.24
N LEU A 277 -0.79 0.06 32.21
CA LEU A 277 0.55 -0.03 31.64
C LEU A 277 1.35 -1.09 32.43
N SER A 278 1.41 -2.35 31.96
CA SER A 278 2.38 -3.31 32.50
C SER A 278 3.73 -3.08 31.82
N THR A 279 4.64 -2.43 32.54
CA THR A 279 6.10 -2.40 32.37
C THR A 279 6.66 -2.94 31.03
N ALA A 280 6.67 -2.10 29.99
CA ALA A 280 7.61 -2.23 28.89
C ALA A 280 8.16 -0.82 28.58
N PRO A 281 9.49 -0.65 28.43
CA PRO A 281 10.10 0.67 28.35
C PRO A 281 9.78 1.33 27.00
N LEU A 282 9.15 2.50 27.05
CA LEU A 282 9.10 3.46 25.94
C LEU A 282 10.50 4.05 25.76
N SER A 283 11.20 3.69 24.68
CA SER A 283 12.39 4.41 24.24
C SER A 283 11.96 5.71 23.55
N VAL A 284 11.91 6.79 24.31
CA VAL A 284 11.90 8.15 23.76
C VAL A 284 13.36 8.57 23.64
N THR A 285 13.91 8.56 22.44
CA THR A 285 15.16 9.29 22.17
C THR A 285 14.82 10.74 21.88
N ALA A 286 15.41 11.64 22.69
CA ALA A 286 15.48 13.07 22.44
C ALA A 286 16.42 13.39 21.28
#